data_AF-A0A166LQB7-F1
#
_entry.id   AF-A0A166LQB7-F1
#
_cell.length_a   1.000
_cell.length_b   1.000
_cell.length_c   1.000
_cell.angle_alpha   90.00
_cell.angle_beta   90.00
_cell.angle_gamma   90.00
#
_symmetry.space_group_name_H-M   'P 1'
#
loop_
_entity.id
_entity.type
_entity.pdbx_description
1 polymer ?
#
loop_
_entity_poly.entity_id
_entity_poly.type
_entity_poly.pdbx_seq_one_letter_code
_entity_poly.pdbx_strand_id
1 'polypeptide(L)'
;MSKITGLCKLCLEEKKLCKSHIFPKGMYGFCEQELTVRSFFSDKPRRLAKKRNNGVFEHLLCEVCEKTIGKYEAYSLDLLNMAKIDLVSSGVVSYESFDFRRFKLFLLSLFWRSAISEQVEYSNISLSDLYLEKIRLVLHDPLLFDWPPRFFPIKIYFSEHKNMDVRGMHIPPCILRSDEGNSYIYSFINGWSLLFYPGMCSEGSAVEQVFYDDLDTNSLKIYKYTGKDDAFFLGATGLFLNSIIDNFKN
;
A
#
# COMPACT_ATOMS: atom_id res chain seq x y z
N MET A 1 8.77 16.99 23.71
CA MET A 1 7.78 15.94 23.35
C MET A 1 7.74 14.96 24.50
N SER A 2 6.56 14.67 25.06
CA SER A 2 6.41 13.64 26.09
C SER A 2 6.89 12.29 25.52
N LYS A 3 7.70 11.57 26.29
CA LYS A 3 8.13 10.22 25.92
C LYS A 3 6.95 9.29 26.18
N ILE A 4 6.37 8.73 25.12
CA ILE A 4 5.31 7.72 25.23
C ILE A 4 5.99 6.36 25.33
N THR A 5 5.73 5.65 26.43
CA THR A 5 6.15 4.26 26.63
C THR A 5 4.93 3.37 26.44
N GLY A 6 5.12 2.21 25.81
CA GLY A 6 4.09 1.19 25.70
C GLY A 6 4.60 -0.03 24.94
N LEU A 7 3.70 -0.97 24.67
CA LEU A 7 4.02 -2.20 23.95
C LEU A 7 4.29 -1.91 22.46
N CYS A 8 5.53 -2.16 22.01
CA CYS A 8 5.84 -2.09 20.59
C CYS A 8 5.13 -3.20 19.84
N LYS A 9 4.32 -2.85 18.83
CA LYS A 9 3.49 -3.81 18.09
C LYS A 9 4.29 -4.80 17.23
N LEU A 10 5.55 -4.50 16.91
CA LEU A 10 6.41 -5.39 16.11
C LEU A 10 7.20 -6.38 16.96
N CYS A 11 8.00 -5.91 17.92
CA CYS A 11 8.81 -6.80 18.77
C CYS A 11 8.10 -7.29 20.04
N LEU A 12 6.92 -6.75 20.35
CA LEU A 12 6.11 -7.10 21.53
C LEU A 12 6.82 -6.83 22.86
N GLU A 13 7.72 -5.85 22.91
CA GLU A 13 8.39 -5.40 24.13
C GLU A 13 7.91 -4.01 24.57
N GLU A 14 7.81 -3.80 25.88
CA GLU A 14 7.58 -2.49 26.53
C GLU A 14 8.76 -1.55 26.25
N LYS A 15 8.55 -0.55 25.38
CA LYS A 15 9.60 0.38 24.92
C LYS A 15 9.07 1.78 24.75
N LYS A 16 9.99 2.73 24.58
CA LYS A 16 9.63 4.07 24.09
C LYS A 16 9.18 3.94 22.64
N LEU A 17 7.97 4.42 22.36
CA LEU A 17 7.36 4.33 21.05
C LEU A 17 7.65 5.60 20.25
N CYS A 18 7.97 5.40 18.99
CA CYS A 18 8.17 6.45 18.00
C CYS A 18 6.83 6.84 17.39
N LYS A 19 6.82 8.01 16.74
CA LYS A 19 5.71 8.47 15.92
C LYS A 19 5.76 7.77 14.56
N SER A 20 5.25 6.56 14.51
CA SER A 20 5.19 5.68 13.34
C SER A 20 4.22 6.23 12.31
N HIS A 21 4.68 6.54 11.10
CA HIS A 21 3.75 6.80 10.00
C HIS A 21 3.09 5.49 9.58
N ILE A 22 1.80 5.52 9.25
CA ILE A 22 1.10 4.33 8.72
C ILE A 22 1.52 4.08 7.27
N PHE A 23 1.47 5.14 6.44
CA PHE A 23 2.14 5.20 5.14
C PHE A 23 3.30 6.19 5.25
N PRO A 24 4.52 5.87 4.76
CA PRO A 24 5.67 6.75 4.89
C PRO A 24 5.43 8.09 4.20
N LYS A 25 6.01 9.16 4.77
CA LYS A 25 5.88 10.53 4.26
C LYS A 25 6.21 10.64 2.77
N GLY A 26 7.22 9.90 2.29
CA GLY A 26 7.63 9.91 0.89
C GLY A 26 6.55 9.48 -0.10
N MET A 27 5.57 8.66 0.32
CA MET A 27 4.50 8.21 -0.57
C MET A 27 3.48 9.30 -0.88
N TYR A 28 3.27 10.24 0.04
CA TYR A 28 2.31 11.33 -0.13
C TYR A 28 2.72 12.35 -1.21
N GLY A 29 3.99 12.32 -1.64
CA GLY A 29 4.57 13.24 -2.61
C GLY A 29 4.84 14.64 -2.05
N PHE A 30 5.68 15.40 -2.76
CA PHE A 30 5.78 16.83 -2.55
C PHE A 30 4.59 17.49 -3.25
N CYS A 31 3.55 17.83 -2.50
CA CYS A 31 2.48 18.69 -2.98
C CYS A 31 2.50 19.95 -2.13
N GLU A 32 2.58 21.13 -2.75
CA GLU A 32 2.35 22.41 -2.07
C GLU A 32 0.90 22.53 -1.59
N GLN A 33 0.00 21.71 -2.15
CA GLN A 33 -1.40 21.59 -1.75
C GLN A 33 -1.54 20.59 -0.59
N GLU A 34 -2.44 20.88 0.34
CA GLU A 34 -2.70 20.07 1.54
C GLU A 34 -3.10 18.63 1.17
N LEU A 35 -2.54 17.62 1.85
CA LEU A 35 -2.87 16.21 1.57
C LEU A 35 -4.34 15.95 1.90
N THR A 36 -5.04 15.32 0.96
CA THR A 36 -6.43 14.94 1.12
C THR A 36 -6.51 13.44 1.36
N VAL A 37 -6.62 13.06 2.64
CA VAL A 37 -6.92 11.68 3.06
C VAL A 37 -8.43 11.54 3.15
N ARG A 38 -9.06 10.64 2.38
CA ARG A 38 -10.51 10.40 2.44
C ARG A 38 -10.83 8.95 2.73
N SER A 39 -11.67 8.72 3.75
CA SER A 39 -12.35 7.44 3.96
C SER A 39 -13.73 7.50 3.27
N PHE A 40 -14.04 6.49 2.44
CA PHE A 40 -15.23 6.48 1.57
C PHE A 40 -16.37 5.60 2.08
N PHE A 41 -16.22 4.93 3.21
CA PHE A 41 -17.17 3.91 3.70
C PHE A 41 -18.02 4.35 4.90
N SER A 42 -18.12 5.66 5.19
CA SER A 42 -19.09 6.13 6.20
C SER A 42 -20.43 6.46 5.56
N ASP A 43 -21.54 5.96 6.14
CA ASP A 43 -22.95 6.21 5.73
C ASP A 43 -23.39 7.69 5.70
N LYS A 44 -22.47 8.61 5.96
CA LYS A 44 -22.60 10.03 5.68
C LYS A 44 -21.49 10.42 4.71
N PRO A 45 -21.78 10.85 3.46
CA PRO A 45 -20.76 11.27 2.50
C PRO A 45 -20.09 12.63 2.87
N ARG A 46 -20.10 13.02 4.15
CA ARG A 46 -19.54 14.27 4.64
C ARG A 46 -18.53 14.02 5.76
N ARG A 47 -17.27 14.37 5.43
CA ARG A 47 -16.21 14.84 6.33
C ARG A 47 -15.37 13.79 7.08
N LEU A 48 -14.61 12.98 6.35
CA LEU A 48 -13.31 12.49 6.84
C LEU A 48 -12.14 12.95 5.96
N ALA A 49 -12.34 13.95 5.09
CA ALA A 49 -11.24 14.67 4.46
C ALA A 49 -10.49 15.50 5.53
N LYS A 50 -9.59 14.85 6.29
CA LYS A 50 -8.66 15.58 7.16
C LYS A 50 -7.48 16.01 6.31
N LYS A 51 -7.37 17.32 6.10
CA LYS A 51 -6.17 17.95 5.57
C LYS A 51 -5.04 17.69 6.55
N ARG A 52 -4.02 16.94 6.11
CA ARG A 52 -2.82 16.66 6.90
C ARG A 52 -1.60 17.06 6.09
N ASN A 53 -0.60 17.70 6.70
CA ASN A 53 0.61 18.10 5.95
C ASN A 53 1.68 17.00 5.92
N ASN A 54 1.56 15.96 6.76
CA ASN A 54 2.60 14.93 6.93
C ASN A 54 2.01 13.52 7.07
N GLY A 55 0.86 13.24 6.44
CA GLY A 55 0.23 11.92 6.51
C GLY A 55 -0.37 11.54 7.87
N VAL A 56 -0.62 10.24 8.05
CA VAL A 56 -1.24 9.67 9.26
C VAL A 56 -0.19 8.88 10.05
N PHE A 57 -0.18 9.05 11.37
CA PHE A 57 0.80 8.44 12.26
C PHE A 57 0.19 8.05 13.61
N GLU A 58 0.83 7.10 14.29
CA GLU A 58 0.50 6.60 15.62
C GLU A 58 1.77 6.23 16.40
N HIS A 59 1.64 5.94 17.70
CA HIS A 59 2.76 5.41 18.48
C HIS A 59 2.71 3.87 18.47
N LEU A 60 3.25 3.25 17.43
CA LEU A 60 3.16 1.79 17.21
C LEU A 60 4.47 1.07 17.52
N LEU A 61 5.59 1.64 17.07
CA LEU A 61 6.87 0.93 17.02
C LEU A 61 7.93 1.61 17.86
N CYS A 62 8.84 0.82 18.43
CA CYS A 62 10.05 1.36 19.05
C CYS A 62 11.07 1.78 17.97
N GLU A 63 12.07 2.57 18.35
CA GLU A 63 13.10 3.09 17.44
C GLU A 63 13.86 1.98 16.67
N VAL A 64 14.11 0.84 17.32
CA VAL A 64 14.79 -0.30 16.69
C VAL A 64 13.92 -0.88 15.57
N CYS A 65 12.64 -1.09 15.84
CA CYS A 65 11.69 -1.63 14.86
C CYS A 65 11.43 -0.66 13.70
N GLU A 66 11.33 0.65 13.98
CA GLU A 66 11.26 1.70 12.95
C GLU A 66 12.48 1.64 12.04
N LYS A 67 13.70 1.55 12.59
CA LYS A 67 14.93 1.44 11.80
C LYS A 67 14.97 0.18 10.94
N THR A 68 14.43 -0.95 11.41
CA THR A 68 14.35 -2.18 10.62
C THR A 68 13.43 -1.99 9.41
N ILE A 69 12.19 -1.51 9.63
CA ILE A 69 11.23 -1.28 8.54
C ILE A 69 11.72 -0.17 7.58
N GLY A 70 12.32 0.88 8.12
CA GLY A 70 12.82 2.04 7.36
C GLY A 70 13.86 1.68 6.29
N LYS A 71 14.59 0.57 6.43
CA LYS A 71 15.50 0.06 5.38
C LYS A 71 14.74 -0.39 4.12
N TYR A 72 13.58 -0.99 4.31
CA TYR A 72 12.71 -1.42 3.20
C TYR A 72 12.00 -0.20 2.58
N GLU A 73 11.59 0.76 3.42
CA GLU A 73 10.98 2.00 2.97
C GLU A 73 11.91 2.80 2.07
N ALA A 74 13.16 3.06 2.48
CA ALA A 74 14.11 3.84 1.70
C ALA A 74 14.33 3.24 0.29
N TYR A 75 14.63 1.94 0.23
CA TYR A 75 14.80 1.22 -1.03
C TYR A 75 13.57 1.33 -1.94
N SER A 76 12.38 1.12 -1.36
CA SER A 76 11.15 1.05 -2.14
C SER A 76 10.69 2.43 -2.60
N LEU A 77 10.88 3.47 -1.80
CA LEU A 77 10.55 4.85 -2.18
C LEU A 77 11.43 5.33 -3.34
N ASP A 78 12.72 5.03 -3.32
CA ASP A 78 13.63 5.35 -4.43
C ASP A 78 13.17 4.65 -5.71
N LEU A 79 12.84 3.36 -5.62
CA LEU A 79 12.32 2.59 -6.75
C LEU A 79 11.00 3.16 -7.30
N LEU A 80 10.03 3.48 -6.44
CA LEU A 80 8.76 4.06 -6.88
C LEU A 80 8.95 5.44 -7.52
N ASN A 81 9.88 6.26 -7.01
CA ASN A 81 10.14 7.57 -7.60
C ASN A 81 10.77 7.45 -8.99
N MET A 82 11.72 6.53 -9.18
CA MET A 82 12.27 6.23 -10.51
C MET A 82 11.18 5.70 -11.45
N ALA A 83 10.37 4.74 -10.97
CA ALA A 83 9.28 4.14 -11.75
C ALA A 83 8.29 5.19 -12.25
N LYS A 84 7.94 6.15 -11.39
CA LYS A 84 7.02 7.23 -11.75
C LYS A 84 7.56 8.08 -12.90
N ILE A 85 8.86 8.39 -12.91
CA ILE A 85 9.51 9.16 -13.97
C ILE A 85 9.47 8.38 -15.28
N ASP A 86 9.87 7.12 -15.25
CA ASP A 86 9.96 6.28 -16.44
C ASP A 86 8.56 5.98 -17.01
N LEU A 87 7.55 5.74 -16.17
CA LEU A 87 6.17 5.47 -16.58
C LEU A 87 5.52 6.66 -17.30
N VAL A 88 5.83 7.88 -16.88
CA VAL A 88 5.37 9.08 -17.60
C VAL A 88 5.89 9.08 -19.04
N SER A 89 7.07 8.48 -19.29
CA SER A 89 7.71 8.43 -20.61
C SER A 89 7.31 7.24 -21.49
N SER A 90 7.13 6.04 -20.94
CA SER A 90 7.08 4.78 -21.73
C SER A 90 5.81 3.92 -21.53
N GLY A 91 4.91 4.26 -20.61
CA GLY A 91 3.65 3.51 -20.37
C GLY A 91 3.80 2.14 -19.68
N VAL A 92 4.98 1.52 -19.77
CA VAL A 92 5.40 0.35 -18.99
C VAL A 92 6.87 0.51 -18.63
N VAL A 93 7.25 0.06 -17.44
CA VAL A 93 8.64 0.09 -16.98
C VAL A 93 9.00 -1.27 -16.42
N SER A 94 10.18 -1.75 -16.79
CA SER A 94 10.77 -2.98 -16.26
C SER A 94 12.10 -2.64 -15.59
N TYR A 95 12.25 -3.01 -14.32
CA TYR A 95 13.51 -2.86 -13.59
C TYR A 95 14.20 -4.20 -13.46
N GLU A 96 15.37 -4.34 -14.08
CA GLU A 96 16.26 -5.48 -13.86
C GLU A 96 16.95 -5.39 -12.48
N SER A 97 17.34 -6.53 -11.91
CA SER A 97 18.09 -6.60 -10.63
C SER A 97 17.36 -5.99 -9.43
N PHE A 98 16.05 -6.17 -9.39
CA PHE A 98 15.17 -5.70 -8.33
C PHE A 98 15.21 -6.62 -7.08
N ASP A 99 15.36 -6.04 -5.89
CA ASP A 99 15.25 -6.77 -4.62
C ASP A 99 13.78 -6.91 -4.24
N PHE A 100 13.15 -7.93 -4.85
CA PHE A 100 11.76 -8.29 -4.62
C PHE A 100 11.43 -8.43 -3.14
N ARG A 101 12.36 -9.00 -2.36
CA ARG A 101 12.13 -9.24 -0.94
C ARG A 101 12.01 -7.93 -0.16
N ARG A 102 12.93 -6.98 -0.35
CA ARG A 102 12.85 -5.67 0.32
C ARG A 102 11.58 -4.92 -0.06
N PHE A 103 11.21 -4.94 -1.34
CA PHE A 103 10.00 -4.27 -1.80
C PHE A 103 8.72 -4.91 -1.26
N LYS A 104 8.66 -6.25 -1.24
CA LYS A 104 7.53 -6.97 -0.64
C LYS A 104 7.40 -6.68 0.85
N LEU A 105 8.51 -6.67 1.60
CA LEU A 105 8.53 -6.32 3.03
C LEU A 105 8.03 -4.88 3.26
N PHE A 106 8.41 -3.95 2.40
CA PHE A 106 7.89 -2.59 2.43
C PHE A 106 6.37 -2.57 2.25
N LEU A 107 5.84 -3.19 1.19
CA LEU A 107 4.41 -3.21 0.92
C LEU A 107 3.62 -3.88 2.05
N LEU A 108 4.11 -5.00 2.57
CA LEU A 108 3.52 -5.67 3.73
C LEU A 108 3.48 -4.77 4.96
N SER A 109 4.52 -3.96 5.19
CA SER A 109 4.56 -3.02 6.30
C SER A 109 3.46 -1.96 6.22
N LEU A 110 3.01 -1.57 5.02
CA LEU A 110 1.94 -0.59 4.83
C LEU A 110 0.60 -1.17 5.28
N PHE A 111 0.26 -2.35 4.77
CA PHE A 111 -1.00 -3.02 5.09
C PHE A 111 -1.03 -3.50 6.55
N TRP A 112 0.08 -4.00 7.08
CA TRP A 112 0.16 -4.43 8.47
C TRP A 112 -0.02 -3.26 9.44
N ARG A 113 0.71 -2.14 9.25
CA ARG A 113 0.51 -0.93 10.07
C ARG A 113 -0.92 -0.40 9.96
N SER A 114 -1.50 -0.45 8.76
CA SER A 114 -2.87 -0.01 8.53
C SER A 114 -3.88 -0.87 9.28
N ALA A 115 -3.71 -2.19 9.26
CA ALA A 115 -4.63 -3.13 9.89
C ALA A 115 -4.57 -3.12 11.44
N ILE A 116 -3.45 -2.69 12.03
CA ILE A 116 -3.30 -2.55 13.48
C ILE A 116 -3.52 -1.12 13.99
N SER A 117 -3.76 -0.16 13.09
CA SER A 117 -3.93 1.25 13.42
C SER A 117 -5.30 1.49 14.06
N GLU A 118 -5.35 2.35 15.07
CA GLU A 118 -6.61 2.75 15.73
C GLU A 118 -7.22 4.02 15.10
N GLN A 119 -6.50 4.69 14.19
CA GLN A 119 -7.02 5.84 13.45
C GLN A 119 -8.25 5.48 12.62
N VAL A 120 -9.27 6.34 12.71
CA VAL A 120 -10.54 6.20 11.98
C VAL A 120 -10.38 6.08 10.46
N GLU A 121 -9.33 6.65 9.88
CA GLU A 121 -9.04 6.52 8.45
C GLU A 121 -8.77 5.08 8.00
N TYR A 122 -8.30 4.21 8.91
CA TYR A 122 -7.95 2.82 8.63
C TYR A 122 -8.98 1.82 9.20
N SER A 123 -10.19 2.26 9.57
CA SER A 123 -11.23 1.37 10.10
C SER A 123 -11.81 0.37 9.09
N ASN A 124 -11.51 0.52 7.80
CA ASN A 124 -12.08 -0.27 6.70
C ASN A 124 -11.15 -1.37 6.18
N ILE A 125 -10.00 -1.56 6.82
CA ILE A 125 -9.12 -2.70 6.61
C ILE A 125 -9.26 -3.65 7.80
N SER A 126 -9.30 -4.94 7.50
CA SER A 126 -9.22 -5.99 8.52
C SER A 126 -8.40 -7.15 7.99
N LEU A 127 -7.56 -7.70 8.85
CA LEU A 127 -6.80 -8.92 8.62
C LEU A 127 -7.08 -9.86 9.79
N SER A 128 -7.13 -11.17 9.52
CA SER A 128 -7.23 -12.14 10.61
C SER A 128 -5.99 -12.08 11.50
N ASP A 129 -6.14 -12.41 12.79
CA ASP A 129 -5.00 -12.46 13.73
C ASP A 129 -3.86 -13.36 13.21
N LEU A 130 -4.22 -14.46 12.54
CA LEU A 130 -3.26 -15.34 11.88
C LEU A 130 -2.43 -14.60 10.82
N TYR A 131 -3.04 -13.76 9.99
CA TYR A 131 -2.34 -13.00 8.96
C TYR A 131 -1.55 -11.84 9.55
N LEU A 132 -2.10 -11.13 10.54
CA LEU A 132 -1.39 -10.09 11.27
C LEU A 132 -0.10 -10.61 11.89
N GLU A 133 -0.18 -11.76 12.57
CA GLU A 133 0.98 -12.36 13.24
C GLU A 133 2.01 -12.87 12.24
N LYS A 134 1.57 -13.54 11.17
CA LYS A 134 2.46 -13.97 10.08
C LYS A 134 3.23 -12.80 9.49
N ILE A 135 2.55 -11.70 9.16
CA ILE A 135 3.21 -10.51 8.62
C ILE A 135 4.13 -9.87 9.66
N ARG A 136 3.70 -9.77 10.93
CA ARG A 136 4.53 -9.24 12.03
C ARG A 136 5.86 -9.99 12.13
N LEU A 137 5.83 -11.31 12.14
CA LEU A 137 7.02 -12.14 12.28
C LEU A 137 8.00 -11.91 11.13
N VAL A 138 7.51 -11.87 9.88
CA VAL A 138 8.34 -11.63 8.69
C VAL A 138 8.91 -10.20 8.65
N LEU A 139 8.16 -9.20 9.13
CA LEU A 139 8.66 -7.83 9.27
C LEU A 139 9.71 -7.70 10.38
N HIS A 140 9.55 -8.47 11.47
CA HIS A 140 10.46 -8.45 12.61
C HIS A 140 11.78 -9.15 12.30
N ASP A 141 11.72 -10.34 11.72
CA ASP A 141 12.87 -11.10 11.29
C ASP A 141 12.59 -11.78 9.94
N PRO A 142 13.00 -11.14 8.83
CA PRO A 142 12.76 -11.68 7.50
C PRO A 142 13.39 -13.04 7.29
N LEU A 143 14.50 -13.36 7.98
CA LEU A 143 15.26 -14.59 7.78
C LEU A 143 14.54 -15.82 8.33
N LEU A 144 13.54 -15.64 9.20
CA LEU A 144 12.76 -16.74 9.77
C LEU A 144 11.86 -17.44 8.74
N PHE A 145 11.68 -16.87 7.55
CA PHE A 145 10.70 -17.37 6.58
C PHE A 145 11.22 -17.28 5.15
N ASP A 146 11.42 -18.45 4.54
CA ASP A 146 11.49 -18.58 3.09
C ASP A 146 10.07 -18.71 2.54
N TRP A 147 9.38 -17.58 2.38
CA TRP A 147 8.00 -17.59 1.89
C TRP A 147 7.96 -17.68 0.37
N PRO A 148 7.19 -18.64 -0.18
CA PRO A 148 6.88 -18.65 -1.59
C PRO A 148 6.34 -17.27 -2.01
N PRO A 149 6.74 -16.76 -3.18
CA PRO A 149 6.27 -15.46 -3.64
C PRO A 149 4.74 -15.30 -3.68
N ARG A 150 3.98 -16.39 -3.88
CA ARG A 150 2.50 -16.48 -3.77
C ARG A 150 1.88 -16.19 -2.41
N PHE A 151 2.67 -16.09 -1.34
CA PHE A 151 2.12 -15.75 -0.02
C PHE A 151 1.99 -14.24 0.13
N PHE A 152 0.80 -13.75 0.48
CA PHE A 152 0.45 -12.33 0.49
C PHE A 152 0.82 -11.60 -0.81
N PRO A 153 0.16 -11.92 -1.92
CA PRO A 153 0.38 -11.24 -3.18
C PRO A 153 0.01 -9.75 -3.08
N ILE A 154 0.89 -8.85 -3.55
CA ILE A 154 0.62 -7.40 -3.62
C ILE A 154 0.95 -6.87 -5.01
N LYS A 155 -0.05 -6.29 -5.68
CA LYS A 155 0.04 -5.78 -7.06
C LYS A 155 0.11 -4.29 -6.95
N ILE A 156 0.99 -3.69 -7.74
CA ILE A 156 1.15 -2.26 -7.83
C ILE A 156 1.00 -1.79 -9.27
N TYR A 157 0.35 -0.65 -9.45
CA TYR A 157 0.31 0.05 -10.73
C TYR A 157 0.28 1.56 -10.51
N PHE A 158 0.65 2.29 -11.56
CA PHE A 158 0.60 3.74 -11.56
C PHE A 158 -0.57 4.21 -12.41
N SER A 159 -1.52 4.91 -11.80
CA SER A 159 -2.66 5.52 -12.47
C SER A 159 -2.37 6.99 -12.78
N GLU A 160 -2.26 7.33 -14.05
CA GLU A 160 -2.21 8.73 -14.50
C GLU A 160 -3.58 9.14 -15.03
N HIS A 161 -4.14 10.22 -14.47
CA HIS A 161 -5.43 10.74 -14.91
C HIS A 161 -5.26 12.06 -15.65
N LYS A 162 -5.53 12.04 -16.96
CA LYS A 162 -5.40 13.23 -17.83
C LYS A 162 -6.21 14.44 -17.36
N ASN A 163 -7.32 14.20 -16.65
CA ASN A 163 -8.29 15.21 -16.26
C ASN A 163 -8.33 15.46 -14.74
N MET A 164 -7.43 14.86 -13.97
CA MET A 164 -7.40 15.06 -12.51
C MET A 164 -5.99 14.90 -11.96
N ASP A 165 -5.56 15.90 -11.19
CA ASP A 165 -4.31 15.80 -10.45
C ASP A 165 -4.49 14.85 -9.25
N VAL A 166 -3.88 13.68 -9.34
CA VAL A 166 -3.90 12.67 -8.28
C VAL A 166 -2.80 12.87 -7.22
N ARG A 167 -1.97 13.91 -7.35
CA ARG A 167 -0.94 14.22 -6.36
C ARG A 167 -1.59 14.61 -5.04
N GLY A 168 -1.00 14.14 -3.93
CA GLY A 168 -1.51 14.42 -2.58
C GLY A 168 -2.83 13.72 -2.22
N MET A 169 -3.37 12.88 -3.10
CA MET A 169 -4.53 12.03 -2.79
C MET A 169 -4.09 10.77 -2.05
N HIS A 170 -4.84 10.40 -1.02
CA HIS A 170 -4.71 9.12 -0.34
C HIS A 170 -6.10 8.52 -0.02
N ILE A 171 -6.35 7.33 -0.56
CA ILE A 171 -7.43 6.44 -0.19
C ILE A 171 -6.82 5.37 0.74
N PRO A 172 -7.10 5.43 2.05
CA PRO A 172 -6.65 4.42 2.99
C PRO A 172 -7.11 3.01 2.58
N PRO A 173 -6.37 1.97 2.96
CA PRO A 173 -6.75 0.58 2.71
C PRO A 173 -8.21 0.26 3.04
N CYS A 174 -8.90 -0.34 2.08
CA CYS A 174 -10.27 -0.83 2.23
C CYS A 174 -10.45 -2.21 1.57
N ILE A 175 -11.42 -2.99 2.05
CA ILE A 175 -11.75 -4.28 1.45
C ILE A 175 -12.66 -4.06 0.23
N LEU A 176 -12.25 -4.60 -0.91
CA LEU A 176 -13.03 -4.69 -2.14
C LEU A 176 -13.22 -6.16 -2.54
N ARG A 177 -14.14 -6.41 -3.47
CA ARG A 177 -14.36 -7.73 -4.07
C ARG A 177 -14.12 -7.64 -5.57
N SER A 178 -13.44 -8.63 -6.13
CA SER A 178 -13.31 -8.77 -7.58
C SER A 178 -14.63 -9.27 -8.18
N ASP A 179 -14.73 -9.19 -9.51
CA ASP A 179 -15.90 -9.69 -10.25
C ASP A 179 -16.06 -11.22 -10.10
N GLU A 180 -14.94 -11.92 -9.85
CA GLU A 180 -14.89 -13.35 -9.53
C GLU A 180 -15.28 -13.67 -8.06
N GLY A 181 -15.59 -12.65 -7.26
CA GLY A 181 -15.99 -12.77 -5.86
C GLY A 181 -14.85 -12.83 -4.85
N ASN A 182 -13.59 -12.79 -5.31
CA ASN A 182 -12.42 -12.82 -4.42
C ASN A 182 -12.27 -11.48 -3.68
N SER A 183 -12.09 -11.51 -2.37
CA SER A 183 -11.86 -10.30 -1.58
C SER A 183 -10.38 -9.91 -1.56
N TYR A 184 -10.09 -8.62 -1.68
CA TYR A 184 -8.74 -8.06 -1.61
C TYR A 184 -8.78 -6.70 -0.92
N ILE A 185 -7.62 -6.24 -0.46
CA ILE A 185 -7.45 -4.94 0.18
C ILE A 185 -6.88 -3.97 -0.86
N TYR A 186 -7.56 -2.87 -1.08
CA TYR A 186 -7.19 -1.82 -2.02
C TYR A 186 -6.75 -0.57 -1.30
N SER A 187 -5.67 0.06 -1.75
CA SER A 187 -5.29 1.42 -1.35
C SER A 187 -4.81 2.21 -2.55
N PHE A 188 -4.93 3.53 -2.48
CA PHE A 188 -4.44 4.45 -3.49
C PHE A 188 -3.69 5.61 -2.84
N ILE A 189 -2.50 5.94 -3.33
CA ILE A 189 -1.72 7.07 -2.82
C ILE A 189 -0.87 7.70 -3.93
N ASN A 190 -1.07 8.99 -4.19
CA ASN A 190 -0.23 9.78 -5.09
C ASN A 190 -0.01 9.16 -6.50
N GLY A 191 -1.08 8.56 -7.05
CA GLY A 191 -1.08 7.86 -8.33
C GLY A 191 -0.78 6.35 -8.24
N TRP A 192 -0.26 5.88 -7.11
CA TRP A 192 -0.02 4.45 -6.90
C TRP A 192 -1.26 3.75 -6.38
N SER A 193 -1.67 2.67 -7.01
CA SER A 193 -2.65 1.76 -6.43
C SER A 193 -1.99 0.47 -5.99
N LEU A 194 -2.44 -0.03 -4.85
CA LEU A 194 -1.92 -1.21 -4.19
C LEU A 194 -3.07 -2.19 -3.96
N LEU A 195 -2.97 -3.40 -4.52
CA LEU A 195 -3.97 -4.47 -4.35
C LEU A 195 -3.31 -5.62 -3.61
N PHE A 196 -3.69 -5.81 -2.36
CA PHE A 196 -3.18 -6.86 -1.49
C PHE A 196 -4.22 -7.98 -1.33
N TYR A 197 -3.81 -9.22 -1.60
CA TYR A 197 -4.64 -10.41 -1.44
C TYR A 197 -4.21 -11.15 -0.16
N PRO A 198 -5.00 -11.11 0.93
CA PRO A 198 -4.63 -11.82 2.15
C PRO A 198 -4.66 -13.34 1.95
N GLY A 199 -3.58 -14.04 2.31
CA GLY A 199 -3.47 -15.49 2.20
C GLY A 199 -2.50 -15.96 1.11
N MET A 200 -2.71 -17.17 0.61
CA MET A 200 -1.92 -17.78 -0.46
C MET A 200 -2.82 -17.92 -1.69
N CYS A 201 -2.38 -17.43 -2.85
CA CYS A 201 -3.10 -17.67 -4.10
C CYS A 201 -2.82 -19.09 -4.63
N SER A 202 -3.80 -19.66 -5.34
CA SER A 202 -3.64 -20.94 -6.02
C SER A 202 -2.71 -20.81 -7.22
N GLU A 203 -1.96 -21.87 -7.47
CA GLU A 203 -1.13 -22.00 -8.68
C GLU A 203 -2.01 -21.99 -9.94
N GLY A 204 -1.57 -21.30 -10.98
CA GLY A 204 -2.30 -21.02 -12.21
C GLY A 204 -3.45 -20.01 -12.09
N SER A 205 -3.68 -19.40 -10.91
CA SER A 205 -4.79 -18.44 -10.76
C SER A 205 -4.51 -17.12 -11.46
N ALA A 206 -5.58 -16.42 -11.87
CA ALA A 206 -5.46 -15.05 -12.40
C ALA A 206 -4.81 -14.10 -11.39
N VAL A 207 -5.01 -14.36 -10.09
CA VAL A 207 -4.27 -13.73 -9.00
C VAL A 207 -2.79 -14.04 -9.19
N GLU A 208 -2.36 -15.30 -9.20
CA GLU A 208 -0.95 -15.66 -9.40
C GLU A 208 -0.31 -15.03 -10.64
N GLN A 209 -0.92 -15.13 -11.83
CA GLN A 209 -0.39 -14.57 -13.09
C GLN A 209 -0.17 -13.06 -13.02
N VAL A 210 -0.97 -12.37 -12.22
CA VAL A 210 -0.85 -10.93 -11.98
C VAL A 210 0.38 -10.55 -11.14
N PHE A 211 1.01 -11.50 -10.43
CA PHE A 211 2.24 -11.29 -9.64
C PHE A 211 3.46 -12.03 -10.19
N TYR A 212 3.27 -13.07 -10.99
CA TYR A 212 4.33 -14.03 -11.33
C TYR A 212 5.14 -13.72 -12.59
N ASP A 213 4.67 -12.83 -13.47
CA ASP A 213 5.47 -12.35 -14.60
C ASP A 213 6.78 -11.67 -14.18
N ASP A 214 6.86 -11.22 -12.92
CA ASP A 214 8.00 -10.51 -12.34
C ASP A 214 9.01 -11.40 -11.61
N LEU A 215 8.57 -12.57 -11.14
CA LEU A 215 9.39 -13.48 -10.31
C LEU A 215 10.28 -14.39 -11.16
N ASP A 216 9.76 -14.91 -12.27
CA ASP A 216 10.53 -15.74 -13.20
C ASP A 216 11.54 -14.92 -14.00
N THR A 217 11.30 -13.61 -14.13
CA THR A 217 12.15 -12.70 -14.92
C THR A 217 13.11 -11.86 -14.07
N ASN A 218 13.04 -11.96 -12.74
CA ASN A 218 13.75 -11.08 -11.79
C ASN A 218 13.62 -9.60 -12.15
N SER A 219 12.45 -9.22 -12.68
CA SER A 219 12.17 -7.88 -13.17
C SER A 219 10.85 -7.40 -12.60
N LEU A 220 10.81 -6.16 -12.10
CA LEU A 220 9.54 -5.57 -11.66
C LEU A 220 8.90 -4.85 -12.84
N LYS A 221 7.78 -5.36 -13.36
CA LYS A 221 6.99 -4.69 -14.40
C LYS A 221 5.90 -3.86 -13.77
N ILE A 222 6.01 -2.55 -13.93
CA ILE A 222 4.96 -1.61 -13.52
C ILE A 222 4.27 -1.10 -14.77
N TYR A 223 2.94 -1.12 -14.75
CA TYR A 223 2.10 -0.66 -15.84
C TYR A 223 1.50 0.71 -15.52
N LYS A 224 1.40 1.56 -16.53
CA LYS A 224 0.66 2.82 -16.49
C LYS A 224 -0.79 2.56 -16.88
N TYR A 225 -1.70 2.76 -15.93
CA TYR A 225 -3.13 2.72 -16.20
C TYR A 225 -3.60 4.08 -16.75
N THR A 226 -4.23 4.05 -17.94
CA THR A 226 -4.73 5.26 -18.65
C THR A 226 -6.25 5.35 -18.72
N GLY A 227 -6.97 4.41 -18.09
CA GLY A 227 -8.44 4.46 -17.99
C GLY A 227 -9.22 3.86 -19.16
N LYS A 228 -8.58 3.34 -20.21
CA LYS A 228 -9.28 2.87 -21.43
C LYS A 228 -9.07 1.41 -21.83
N ASP A 229 -7.93 0.79 -21.49
CA ASP A 229 -7.53 -0.45 -22.19
C ASP A 229 -7.11 -1.63 -21.30
N ASP A 230 -7.16 -1.51 -19.96
CA ASP A 230 -6.90 -2.66 -19.09
C ASP A 230 -8.20 -3.41 -18.77
N ALA A 231 -8.41 -4.56 -19.41
CA ALA A 231 -9.50 -5.47 -19.10
C ALA A 231 -9.54 -5.87 -17.61
N PHE A 232 -8.38 -5.88 -16.93
CA PHE A 232 -8.25 -6.12 -15.50
C PHE A 232 -8.85 -5.00 -14.62
N PHE A 233 -8.93 -3.78 -15.14
CA PHE A 233 -9.50 -2.62 -14.43
C PHE A 233 -10.94 -2.31 -14.77
N LEU A 234 -11.49 -2.92 -15.82
CA LEU A 234 -12.91 -2.80 -16.15
C LEU A 234 -13.82 -3.44 -15.09
N GLY A 235 -13.25 -4.12 -14.08
CA GLY A 235 -13.97 -4.66 -12.92
C GLY A 235 -14.11 -3.68 -11.75
N ALA A 236 -14.43 -4.25 -10.57
CA ALA A 236 -14.73 -3.50 -9.35
C ALA A 236 -13.71 -2.41 -8.96
N THR A 237 -12.40 -2.61 -9.17
CA THR A 237 -11.35 -1.63 -8.80
C THR A 237 -11.43 -0.34 -9.61
N GLY A 238 -11.58 -0.45 -10.94
CA GLY A 238 -11.67 0.73 -11.81
C GLY A 238 -12.98 1.45 -11.65
N LEU A 239 -14.10 0.73 -11.47
CA LEU A 239 -15.39 1.34 -11.11
C LEU A 239 -15.31 2.10 -9.79
N PHE A 240 -14.69 1.51 -8.76
CA PHE A 240 -14.48 2.17 -7.47
C PHE A 240 -13.61 3.42 -7.63
N LEU A 241 -12.45 3.31 -8.29
CA LEU A 241 -11.56 4.45 -8.50
C LEU A 241 -12.23 5.56 -9.33
N ASN A 242 -12.95 5.23 -10.40
CA ASN A 242 -13.70 6.19 -11.21
C ASN A 242 -14.80 6.88 -10.39
N SER A 243 -15.56 6.12 -9.59
CA SER A 243 -16.58 6.69 -8.69
C SER A 243 -15.98 7.68 -7.69
N ILE A 244 -14.76 7.41 -7.22
CA ILE A 244 -14.04 8.30 -6.33
C ILE A 244 -13.59 9.55 -7.08
N ILE A 245 -13.00 9.39 -8.27
CA ILE A 245 -12.56 10.49 -9.13
C ILE A 245 -13.71 11.44 -9.47
N ASP A 246 -14.89 10.92 -9.79
CA ASP A 246 -16.05 11.75 -10.08
C ASP A 246 -16.56 12.50 -8.84
N ASN A 247 -16.41 11.92 -7.64
CA ASN A 247 -16.61 12.62 -6.36
C ASN A 247 -15.51 13.65 -6.00
N PHE A 248 -14.41 13.70 -6.75
CA PHE A 248 -13.38 14.74 -6.62
C PHE A 248 -13.58 15.91 -7.59
N LYS A 249 -14.32 15.71 -8.70
CA LYS A 249 -14.65 16.77 -9.67
C LYS A 249 -15.78 17.68 -9.23
N ASN A 250 -16.63 17.23 -8.30
CA ASN A 250 -17.75 17.96 -7.71
C ASN A 250 -17.40 18.53 -6.33
#